data_AF-A0AAU2XG38-F1
#
_entry.id   AF-A0AAU2XG38-F1
#
_cell.length_a   1.000
_cell.length_b   1.000
_cell.length_c   1.000
_cell.angle_alpha   90.00
_cell.angle_beta   90.00
_cell.angle_gamma   90.00
#
_symmetry.space_group_name_H-M   'P 1'
#
loop_
_entity.id
_entity.type
_entity.pdbx_description
1 polymer ?
#
loop_
_entity_poly.entity_id
_entity_poly.type
_entity_poly.pdbx_seq_one_letter_code
_entity_poly.pdbx_strand_id
1 'polypeptide(L)'
;MEEVGDAYRELLDAAAGLDAEWTRTVTDPQSRLEGYRWAMSLLSIAQDVFITADPARPRFVDIVGPYRKFYGDNPDAFYQFAPLDPARGYRVTGRRGDAVYLSVTVYGTALDSTGDRVVDTDRIVGIVNDRNLEFDDDGRFEILLAPVRPPGHTGAFVELAAETVCAITRDYLADTTTGRRAAWHIEPLADGAGFAANPTGHRLDAGDMSERFRAAARWVRRHGAMFPSTSHAPNTVAEPYPVPTVTRGWAAGDACYASGAFDLAENEALVIRGRSPESVFWNVCLWNPFLSTQHRHRCTKGDPPQVDLATVA
;
A
#
# COMPACT_ATOMS: atom_id res chain seq x y z
N MET A 1 10.01 27.53 -15.80
CA MET A 1 10.53 27.63 -14.42
C MET A 1 9.49 28.24 -13.48
N GLU A 2 8.85 29.35 -13.85
CA GLU A 2 7.72 29.91 -13.09
C GLU A 2 6.62 28.87 -12.82
N GLU A 3 6.19 28.15 -13.87
CA GLU A 3 5.20 27.07 -13.74
C GLU A 3 5.58 25.98 -12.73
N VAL A 4 6.85 25.57 -12.70
CA VAL A 4 7.36 24.58 -11.73
C VAL A 4 7.26 25.14 -10.30
N GLY A 5 7.57 26.42 -10.13
CA GLY A 5 7.44 27.11 -8.84
C GLY A 5 5.99 27.22 -8.37
N ASP A 6 5.04 27.41 -9.30
CA ASP A 6 3.60 27.43 -8.99
C ASP A 6 3.12 26.04 -8.57
N ALA A 7 3.47 25.00 -9.32
CA ALA A 7 3.11 23.62 -9.01
C ALA A 7 3.71 23.16 -7.67
N TYR A 8 4.96 23.53 -7.39
CA TYR A 8 5.60 23.28 -6.09
C TYR A 8 4.83 23.92 -4.94
N ARG A 9 4.45 25.20 -5.07
CA ARG A 9 3.65 25.90 -4.05
C ARG A 9 2.28 25.26 -3.89
N GLU A 10 1.66 24.80 -4.96
CA GLU A 10 0.39 24.09 -4.91
C GLU A 10 0.46 22.82 -4.03
N LEU A 11 1.55 22.05 -4.12
CA LEU A 11 1.79 20.90 -3.23
C LEU A 11 1.98 21.34 -1.77
N LEU A 12 2.73 22.42 -1.52
CA LEU A 12 2.91 22.93 -0.16
C LEU A 12 1.59 23.41 0.45
N ASP A 13 0.75 24.09 -0.33
CA ASP A 13 -0.57 24.54 0.11
C ASP A 13 -1.50 23.34 0.39
N ALA A 14 -1.43 22.29 -0.43
CA ALA A 14 -2.14 21.03 -0.18
C ALA A 14 -1.72 20.38 1.15
N ALA A 15 -0.42 20.33 1.42
CA ALA A 15 0.11 19.79 2.68
C ALA A 15 -0.27 20.65 3.89
N ALA A 16 -0.19 21.98 3.76
CA ALA A 16 -0.57 22.92 4.81
C ALA A 16 -2.06 22.81 5.18
N GLY A 17 -2.93 22.46 4.22
CA GLY A 17 -4.36 22.29 4.45
C GLY A 17 -4.78 20.92 5.00
N LEU A 18 -3.86 19.98 5.21
CA LEU A 18 -4.20 18.61 5.64
C LEU A 18 -4.88 18.55 7.01
N ASP A 19 -4.62 19.51 7.89
CA ASP A 19 -5.15 19.51 9.25
C ASP A 19 -6.54 20.13 9.38
N ALA A 20 -7.00 20.85 8.35
CA ALA A 20 -8.22 21.64 8.42
C ALA A 20 -9.45 20.80 8.78
N GLU A 21 -9.54 19.57 8.25
CA GLU A 21 -10.70 18.71 8.47
C GLU A 21 -10.64 17.99 9.82
N TRP A 22 -9.56 17.26 10.10
CA TRP A 22 -9.51 16.44 11.30
C TRP A 22 -9.32 17.25 12.59
N THR A 23 -8.79 18.48 12.54
CA THR A 23 -8.74 19.34 13.74
C THR A 23 -10.13 19.72 14.24
N ARG A 24 -11.16 19.68 13.37
CA ARG A 24 -12.56 19.93 13.73
C ARG A 24 -13.25 18.71 14.34
N THR A 25 -12.85 17.50 13.95
CA THR A 25 -13.52 16.25 14.32
C THR A 25 -12.79 15.46 15.42
N VAL A 26 -11.46 15.48 15.42
CA VAL A 26 -10.61 14.86 16.44
C VAL A 26 -10.34 15.90 17.53
N THR A 27 -10.90 15.67 18.72
CA THR A 27 -10.83 16.61 19.85
C THR A 27 -9.75 16.26 20.88
N ASP A 28 -9.40 14.99 21.01
CA ASP A 28 -8.36 14.51 21.91
C ASP A 28 -6.97 15.08 21.54
N PRO A 29 -6.26 15.74 22.47
CA PRO A 29 -4.94 16.32 22.20
C PRO A 29 -3.90 15.31 21.70
N GLN A 30 -3.88 14.09 22.26
CA GLN A 30 -2.89 13.08 21.87
C GLN A 30 -3.12 12.62 20.43
N SER A 31 -4.38 12.36 20.07
CA SER A 31 -4.78 12.01 18.71
C SER A 31 -4.45 13.12 17.71
N ARG A 32 -4.62 14.40 18.09
CA ARG A 32 -4.20 15.53 17.21
C ARG A 32 -2.70 15.54 16.93
N LEU A 33 -1.86 15.21 17.91
CA LEU A 33 -0.40 15.08 17.69
C LEU A 33 -0.09 13.96 16.70
N GLU A 34 -0.77 12.82 16.83
CA GLU A 34 -0.64 11.71 15.88
C GLU A 34 -1.17 12.06 14.48
N GLY A 35 -2.18 12.92 14.38
CA GLY A 35 -2.68 13.46 13.11
C GLY A 35 -1.60 14.21 12.31
N TYR A 36 -0.76 14.99 12.98
CA TYR A 36 0.38 15.64 12.32
C TYR A 36 1.45 14.63 11.85
N ARG A 37 1.68 13.54 12.59
CA ARG A 37 2.60 12.46 12.15
C ARG A 37 2.04 11.70 10.94
N TRP A 38 0.73 11.50 10.91
CA TRP A 38 0.03 10.93 9.76
C TRP A 38 0.13 11.85 8.53
N ALA A 39 -0.09 13.16 8.68
CA ALA A 39 0.06 14.14 7.60
C ALA A 39 1.47 14.11 6.99
N MET A 40 2.51 14.00 7.83
CA MET A 40 3.89 13.85 7.36
C MET A 40 4.13 12.51 6.66
N SER A 41 3.47 11.43 7.10
CA SER A 41 3.52 10.14 6.42
C SER A 41 2.90 10.23 5.02
N LEU A 42 1.76 10.93 4.86
CA LEU A 42 1.16 11.20 3.55
C LEU A 42 2.11 11.94 2.62
N LEU A 43 2.69 13.05 3.09
CA LEU A 43 3.63 13.84 2.28
C LEU A 43 4.85 13.01 1.86
N SER A 44 5.37 12.20 2.78
CA SER A 44 6.50 11.31 2.50
C SER A 44 6.16 10.25 1.45
N ILE A 45 4.96 9.67 1.48
CA ILE A 45 4.49 8.72 0.46
C ILE A 45 4.31 9.43 -0.88
N ALA A 46 3.73 10.64 -0.91
CA ALA A 46 3.55 11.41 -2.13
C ALA A 46 4.89 11.73 -2.82
N GLN A 47 5.93 12.03 -2.06
CA GLN A 47 7.28 12.20 -2.59
C GLN A 47 7.78 10.95 -3.32
N ASP A 48 7.59 9.78 -2.71
CA ASP A 48 8.06 8.51 -3.26
C ASP A 48 7.26 8.10 -4.51
N VAL A 49 5.94 8.28 -4.48
CA VAL A 49 5.00 7.84 -5.53
C VAL A 49 4.96 8.77 -6.75
N PHE A 50 5.15 10.07 -6.58
CA PHE A 50 4.99 11.05 -7.67
C PHE A 50 6.29 11.77 -8.04
N ILE A 51 7.07 12.20 -7.04
CA ILE A 51 8.24 13.06 -7.30
C ILE A 51 9.44 12.22 -7.74
N THR A 52 9.72 11.12 -7.04
CA THR A 52 10.91 10.29 -7.32
C THR A 52 10.62 9.06 -8.19
N ALA A 53 9.35 8.81 -8.49
CA ALA A 53 8.93 7.65 -9.26
C ALA A 53 9.40 7.71 -10.72
N ASP A 54 10.15 6.71 -11.15
CA ASP A 54 10.64 6.59 -12.53
C ASP A 54 10.37 5.16 -13.02
N PRO A 55 9.33 4.90 -13.84
CA PRO A 55 9.06 3.57 -14.37
C PRO A 55 10.13 3.08 -15.37
N ALA A 56 11.02 3.95 -15.87
CA ALA A 56 12.17 3.53 -16.67
C ALA A 56 13.34 3.05 -15.79
N ARG A 57 13.36 3.44 -14.50
CA ARG A 57 14.34 3.02 -13.49
C ARG A 57 13.61 2.71 -12.16
N PRO A 58 12.71 1.73 -12.16
CA PRO A 58 11.88 1.45 -11.00
C PRO A 58 12.73 0.91 -9.85
N ARG A 59 12.24 1.14 -8.63
CA ARG A 59 12.74 0.52 -7.41
C ARG A 59 11.58 0.34 -6.45
N PHE A 60 11.66 -0.67 -5.60
CA PHE A 60 10.74 -0.80 -4.49
C PHE A 60 11.13 0.15 -3.36
N VAL A 61 10.17 0.95 -2.90
CA VAL A 61 10.32 1.87 -1.75
C VAL A 61 9.27 1.57 -0.69
N ASP A 62 9.67 1.57 0.58
CA ASP A 62 8.76 1.27 1.69
C ASP A 62 7.69 2.37 1.82
N ILE A 63 6.43 2.04 1.53
CA ILE A 63 5.30 2.97 1.70
C ILE A 63 4.61 2.82 3.05
N VAL A 64 4.70 1.64 3.65
CA VAL A 64 4.19 1.36 4.99
C VAL A 64 5.18 0.46 5.73
N GLY A 65 5.42 0.77 6.99
CA GLY A 65 6.31 0.00 7.86
C GLY A 65 6.23 0.46 9.31
N PRO A 66 7.24 0.14 10.14
CA PRO A 66 7.25 0.48 11.56
C PRO A 66 7.14 1.98 11.83
N TYR A 67 7.72 2.82 10.95
CA TYR A 67 7.85 4.26 11.15
C TYR A 67 7.02 5.11 10.16
N ARG A 68 6.28 4.46 9.26
CA ARG A 68 5.46 5.13 8.25
C ARG A 68 4.09 4.43 8.20
N LYS A 69 3.04 5.16 8.57
CA LYS A 69 1.70 4.63 8.82
C LYS A 69 0.70 5.25 7.85
N PHE A 70 -0.17 4.42 7.26
CA PHE A 70 -1.10 4.85 6.21
C PHE A 70 -2.29 3.88 6.12
N TYR A 71 -3.52 4.41 6.21
CA TYR A 71 -4.79 3.72 5.94
C TYR A 71 -4.93 2.29 6.49
N GLY A 72 -4.82 2.12 7.80
CA GLY A 72 -5.02 0.83 8.43
C GLY A 72 -3.84 -0.09 8.19
N ASP A 73 -2.65 0.42 8.50
CA ASP A 73 -1.42 -0.33 8.32
C ASP A 73 -1.48 -1.65 9.09
N ASN A 74 -0.95 -2.71 8.48
CA ASN A 74 -0.71 -3.94 9.21
C ASN A 74 0.74 -3.92 9.74
N PRO A 75 0.95 -3.91 11.07
CA PRO A 75 2.27 -3.85 11.68
C PRO A 75 3.08 -5.15 11.54
N ASP A 76 2.44 -6.22 11.06
CA ASP A 76 3.04 -7.53 10.81
C ASP A 76 3.40 -7.73 9.35
N ALA A 77 3.20 -6.70 8.52
CA ALA A 77 3.53 -6.71 7.11
C ALA A 77 4.38 -5.49 6.71
N PHE A 78 5.18 -5.67 5.67
CA PHE A 78 5.86 -4.59 4.98
C PHE A 78 5.27 -4.41 3.59
N TYR A 79 5.20 -3.16 3.16
CA TYR A 79 4.60 -2.79 1.89
C TYR A 79 5.56 -1.90 1.12
N GLN A 80 5.86 -2.30 -0.12
CA GLN A 80 6.72 -1.51 -0.98
C GLN A 80 6.01 -1.15 -2.29
N PHE A 81 6.25 0.06 -2.76
CA PHE A 81 5.71 0.57 -4.02
C PHE A 81 6.79 0.58 -5.09
N ALA A 82 6.43 0.23 -6.33
CA ALA A 82 7.20 0.54 -7.52
C ALA A 82 6.30 1.08 -8.64
N PRO A 83 6.69 2.17 -9.34
CA PRO A 83 5.93 2.68 -10.47
C PRO A 83 6.07 1.75 -11.68
N LEU A 84 4.99 1.60 -12.43
CA LEU A 84 4.95 0.80 -13.66
C LEU A 84 4.39 1.63 -14.82
N ASP A 85 4.99 1.46 -15.97
CA ASP A 85 4.50 1.88 -17.28
C ASP A 85 3.92 0.65 -18.00
N PRO A 86 2.62 0.67 -18.38
CA PRO A 86 1.93 -0.46 -19.01
C PRO A 86 2.49 -0.83 -20.38
N ALA A 87 3.31 0.01 -21.02
CA ALA A 87 3.95 -0.29 -22.30
C ALA A 87 5.28 -1.05 -22.17
N ARG A 88 5.78 -1.28 -20.94
CA ARG A 88 7.08 -1.86 -20.64
C ARG A 88 6.97 -3.23 -19.97
N GLY A 89 7.97 -4.06 -20.19
CA GLY A 89 8.17 -5.27 -19.40
C GLY A 89 9.14 -5.04 -18.24
N TYR A 90 8.92 -5.73 -17.12
CA TYR A 90 9.72 -5.69 -15.90
C TYR A 90 9.99 -7.10 -15.40
N ARG A 91 11.20 -7.32 -14.90
CA ARG A 91 11.54 -8.49 -14.09
C ARG A 91 11.55 -8.09 -12.63
N VAL A 92 10.73 -8.77 -11.83
CA VAL A 92 10.79 -8.71 -10.37
C VAL A 92 11.50 -9.95 -9.88
N THR A 93 12.54 -9.78 -9.08
CA THR A 93 13.23 -10.89 -8.40
C THR A 93 13.25 -10.64 -6.90
N GLY A 94 13.47 -11.69 -6.14
CA GLY A 94 13.59 -11.53 -4.71
C GLY A 94 14.03 -12.77 -3.96
N ARG A 95 14.03 -12.65 -2.64
CA ARG A 95 14.20 -13.74 -1.69
C ARG A 95 13.08 -13.69 -0.67
N ARG A 96 12.45 -14.84 -0.39
CA ARG A 96 11.28 -14.95 0.50
C ARG A 96 11.55 -14.48 1.94
N GLY A 97 12.77 -14.66 2.44
CA GLY A 97 13.05 -14.46 3.86
C GLY A 97 12.21 -15.42 4.71
N ASP A 98 11.66 -14.91 5.81
CA ASP A 98 10.80 -15.68 6.73
C ASP A 98 9.30 -15.34 6.53
N ALA A 99 8.94 -14.78 5.37
CA ALA A 99 7.56 -14.42 5.07
C ALA A 99 6.63 -15.63 5.04
N VAL A 100 5.62 -15.62 5.91
CA VAL A 100 4.56 -16.64 5.94
C VAL A 100 3.55 -16.46 4.82
N TYR A 101 3.48 -15.25 4.28
CA TYR A 101 2.77 -14.91 3.06
C TYR A 101 3.54 -13.78 2.36
N LEU A 102 3.63 -13.84 1.04
CA LEU A 102 4.13 -12.72 0.24
C LEU A 102 3.34 -12.57 -1.06
N SER A 103 3.24 -11.35 -1.56
CA SER A 103 2.63 -11.08 -2.86
C SER A 103 3.16 -9.82 -3.53
N VAL A 104 2.95 -9.78 -4.85
CA VAL A 104 3.00 -8.57 -5.68
C VAL A 104 1.60 -8.39 -6.25
N THR A 105 1.00 -7.23 -6.02
CA THR A 105 -0.27 -6.84 -6.64
C THR A 105 -0.03 -5.66 -7.57
N VAL A 106 -0.49 -5.79 -8.81
CA VAL A 106 -0.44 -4.74 -9.82
C VAL A 106 -1.77 -3.98 -9.79
N TYR A 107 -1.69 -2.65 -9.69
CA TYR A 107 -2.85 -1.78 -9.63
C TYR A 107 -2.94 -0.90 -10.87
N GLY A 108 -4.19 -0.59 -11.23
CA GLY A 108 -4.52 0.33 -12.28
C GLY A 108 -5.38 1.49 -11.77
N THR A 109 -5.52 2.50 -12.62
CA THR A 109 -6.41 3.63 -12.37
C THR A 109 -7.21 3.99 -13.61
N ALA A 110 -8.50 4.27 -13.44
CA ALA A 110 -9.27 4.93 -14.48
C ALA A 110 -8.66 6.30 -14.86
N LEU A 111 -9.00 6.73 -16.07
CA LEU A 111 -8.96 8.14 -16.42
C LEU A 111 -10.23 8.81 -15.88
N ASP A 112 -10.12 10.03 -15.40
CA ASP A 112 -11.28 10.86 -15.06
C ASP A 112 -11.93 11.45 -16.32
N SER A 113 -12.96 12.28 -16.14
CA SER A 113 -13.68 12.92 -17.25
C SER A 113 -12.84 13.91 -18.06
N THR A 114 -11.67 14.33 -17.58
CA THR A 114 -10.73 15.17 -18.35
C THR A 114 -9.71 14.34 -19.12
N GLY A 115 -9.74 13.01 -18.96
CA GLY A 115 -8.77 12.10 -19.57
C GLY A 115 -7.48 11.99 -18.75
N ASP A 116 -7.43 12.57 -17.56
CA ASP A 116 -6.27 12.49 -16.68
C ASP A 116 -6.36 11.24 -15.81
N ARG A 117 -5.20 10.65 -15.48
CA ARG A 117 -5.19 9.52 -14.55
C ARG A 117 -5.77 9.97 -13.21
N VAL A 118 -6.81 9.27 -12.76
CA VAL A 118 -7.29 9.40 -11.40
C VAL A 118 -6.09 9.13 -10.50
N VAL A 119 -5.88 10.02 -9.53
CA VAL A 119 -4.65 10.05 -8.75
C VAL A 119 -4.53 8.84 -7.79
N ASP A 120 -5.59 8.04 -7.70
CA ASP A 120 -5.75 6.92 -6.78
C ASP A 120 -6.13 5.67 -7.57
N THR A 121 -5.64 4.51 -7.14
CA THR A 121 -5.92 3.25 -7.82
C THR A 121 -7.33 2.76 -7.52
N ASP A 122 -8.03 2.28 -8.54
CA ASP A 122 -9.44 1.88 -8.44
C ASP A 122 -9.68 0.39 -8.77
N ARG A 123 -8.60 -0.34 -9.10
CA ARG A 123 -8.70 -1.76 -9.46
C ARG A 123 -7.40 -2.51 -9.27
N ILE A 124 -7.55 -3.82 -9.09
CA ILE A 124 -6.45 -4.79 -9.17
C ILE A 124 -6.39 -5.31 -10.61
N VAL A 125 -5.25 -5.10 -11.26
CA VAL A 125 -4.94 -5.62 -12.61
C VAL A 125 -4.53 -7.08 -12.52
N GLY A 126 -3.73 -7.43 -11.53
CA GLY A 126 -3.31 -8.80 -11.31
C GLY A 126 -2.58 -8.97 -9.99
N ILE A 127 -2.49 -10.23 -9.54
CA ILE A 127 -1.81 -10.60 -8.31
C ILE A 127 -1.00 -11.88 -8.55
N VAL A 128 0.20 -11.90 -7.98
CA VAL A 128 0.99 -13.11 -7.79
C VAL A 128 1.30 -13.18 -6.30
N ASN A 129 0.89 -14.25 -5.65
CA ASN A 129 1.26 -14.52 -4.26
C ASN A 129 2.12 -15.78 -4.17
N ASP A 130 2.54 -16.11 -2.96
CA ASP A 130 3.43 -17.22 -2.66
C ASP A 130 2.93 -18.59 -3.13
N ARG A 131 1.62 -18.77 -3.36
CA ARG A 131 1.05 -20.01 -3.92
C ARG A 131 1.24 -20.12 -5.43
N ASN A 132 1.51 -19.00 -6.10
CA ASN A 132 1.77 -18.93 -7.54
C ASN A 132 3.29 -18.91 -7.85
N LEU A 133 4.13 -18.90 -6.82
CA LEU A 133 5.58 -18.78 -6.96
C LEU A 133 6.26 -20.11 -6.72
N GLU A 134 7.24 -20.39 -7.56
CA GLU A 134 8.25 -21.41 -7.30
C GLU A 134 9.44 -20.74 -6.61
N PHE A 135 9.96 -21.40 -5.58
CA PHE A 135 11.14 -20.96 -4.84
C PHE A 135 12.25 -21.99 -5.03
N ASP A 136 13.48 -21.52 -5.27
CA ASP A 136 14.64 -22.40 -5.23
C ASP A 136 15.05 -22.72 -3.77
N ASP A 137 16.08 -23.56 -3.61
CA ASP A 137 16.62 -23.98 -2.30
C ASP A 137 17.08 -22.79 -1.43
N ASP A 138 17.35 -21.66 -2.09
CA ASP A 138 17.85 -20.41 -1.54
C ASP A 138 16.70 -19.41 -1.25
N GLY A 139 15.45 -19.83 -1.52
CA GLY A 139 14.23 -19.03 -1.38
C GLY A 139 14.09 -17.92 -2.40
N ARG A 140 14.81 -17.98 -3.53
CA ARG A 140 14.71 -16.99 -4.61
C ARG A 140 13.50 -17.25 -5.48
N PHE A 141 12.95 -16.18 -6.03
CA PHE A 141 11.82 -16.23 -6.96
C PHE A 141 11.97 -15.16 -8.04
N GLU A 142 11.24 -15.36 -9.14
CA GLU A 142 11.13 -14.41 -10.25
C GLU A 142 9.66 -14.26 -10.67
N ILE A 143 9.28 -13.03 -11.01
CA ILE A 143 7.97 -12.67 -11.57
C ILE A 143 8.21 -11.77 -12.78
N LEU A 144 7.52 -12.07 -13.87
CA LEU A 144 7.52 -11.23 -15.06
C LEU A 144 6.26 -10.35 -15.10
N LEU A 145 6.40 -9.04 -15.24
CA LEU A 145 5.29 -8.12 -15.43
C LEU A 145 5.43 -7.52 -16.84
N ALA A 146 4.51 -7.77 -17.77
CA ALA A 146 4.64 -7.22 -19.13
C ALA A 146 3.27 -7.07 -19.84
N PRO A 147 3.16 -6.24 -20.89
CA PRO A 147 1.91 -6.08 -21.64
C PRO A 147 1.41 -7.37 -22.29
N VAL A 148 2.33 -8.28 -22.63
CA VAL A 148 2.02 -9.59 -23.23
C VAL A 148 3.01 -10.61 -22.69
N ARG A 149 2.57 -11.84 -22.44
CA ARG A 149 3.46 -12.94 -22.04
C ARG A 149 4.44 -13.28 -23.18
N PRO A 150 5.76 -13.24 -22.95
CA PRO A 150 6.72 -13.67 -23.97
C PRO A 150 6.51 -15.15 -24.35
N PRO A 151 6.68 -15.51 -25.65
CA PRO A 151 6.58 -16.90 -26.08
C PRO A 151 7.53 -17.80 -25.27
N GLY A 152 6.99 -18.91 -24.75
CA GLY A 152 7.76 -19.90 -23.98
C GLY A 152 7.95 -19.58 -22.49
N HIS A 153 7.49 -18.41 -21.99
CA HIS A 153 7.55 -18.11 -20.55
C HIS A 153 6.49 -18.89 -19.75
N THR A 154 6.93 -19.84 -18.92
CA THR A 154 6.06 -20.68 -18.09
C THR A 154 5.97 -20.24 -16.64
N GLY A 155 6.84 -19.32 -16.19
CA GLY A 155 6.88 -18.85 -14.81
C GLY A 155 5.75 -17.88 -14.43
N ALA A 156 5.81 -17.41 -13.18
CA ALA A 156 4.90 -16.40 -12.67
C ALA A 156 4.89 -15.15 -13.56
N PHE A 157 3.70 -14.68 -13.88
CA PHE A 157 3.52 -13.59 -14.83
C PHE A 157 2.23 -12.82 -14.55
N VAL A 158 2.30 -11.50 -14.68
CA VAL A 158 1.14 -10.61 -14.69
C VAL A 158 1.12 -9.82 -15.99
N GLU A 159 0.00 -9.90 -16.70
CA GLU A 159 -0.25 -9.08 -17.88
C GLU A 159 -0.56 -7.64 -17.45
N LEU A 160 0.14 -6.66 -18.01
CA LEU A 160 -0.09 -5.25 -17.69
C LEU A 160 -1.20 -4.68 -18.58
N ALA A 161 -2.33 -4.37 -17.96
CA ALA A 161 -3.41 -3.64 -18.62
C ALA A 161 -3.02 -2.17 -18.87
N ALA A 162 -3.64 -1.52 -19.86
CA ALA A 162 -3.32 -0.15 -20.28
C ALA A 162 -3.46 0.89 -19.16
N GLU A 163 -4.30 0.63 -18.17
CA GLU A 163 -4.52 1.46 -17.00
C GLU A 163 -3.52 1.22 -15.86
N THR A 164 -2.56 0.30 -16.01
CA THR A 164 -1.57 -0.02 -14.96
C THR A 164 -0.76 1.21 -14.57
N VAL A 165 -0.52 1.37 -13.27
CA VAL A 165 0.29 2.46 -12.71
C VAL A 165 1.38 2.02 -11.74
N CYS A 166 1.18 0.94 -10.99
CA CYS A 166 2.17 0.51 -9.99
C CYS A 166 2.04 -0.96 -9.60
N ALA A 167 3.09 -1.46 -8.94
CA ALA A 167 3.08 -2.69 -8.17
C ALA A 167 3.25 -2.36 -6.68
N ILE A 168 2.48 -3.03 -5.82
CA ILE A 168 2.67 -3.04 -4.37
C ILE A 168 3.06 -4.45 -3.93
N THR A 169 4.15 -4.57 -3.19
CA THR A 169 4.52 -5.81 -2.51
C THR A 169 3.86 -5.89 -1.15
N ARG A 170 3.63 -7.11 -0.68
CA ARG A 170 3.30 -7.41 0.70
C ARG A 170 4.15 -8.57 1.17
N ASP A 171 4.82 -8.44 2.29
CA ASP A 171 5.46 -9.56 2.98
C ASP A 171 5.06 -9.56 4.46
N TYR A 172 4.34 -10.61 4.85
CA TYR A 172 3.81 -10.80 6.20
C TYR A 172 4.74 -11.73 6.97
N LEU A 173 5.16 -11.31 8.16
CA LEU A 173 6.03 -12.09 9.04
C LEU A 173 5.25 -12.63 10.24
N ALA A 174 5.53 -13.88 10.61
CA ALA A 174 5.07 -14.46 11.87
C ALA A 174 5.62 -13.70 13.08
N ASP A 175 6.84 -13.17 13.02
CA ASP A 175 7.37 -12.19 13.99
C ASP A 175 8.13 -11.11 13.22
N THR A 176 7.70 -9.84 13.31
CA THR A 176 8.39 -8.72 12.64
C THR A 176 9.61 -8.21 13.40
N THR A 177 9.81 -8.65 14.64
CA THR A 177 10.96 -8.26 15.48
C THR A 177 12.16 -9.15 15.24
N THR A 178 11.95 -10.43 14.88
CA THR A 178 13.01 -11.41 14.65
C THR A 178 13.07 -11.93 13.21
N GLY A 179 11.95 -11.89 12.47
CA GLY A 179 11.86 -12.43 11.13
C GLY A 179 12.62 -11.61 10.09
N ARG A 180 13.22 -12.30 9.12
CA ARG A 180 13.87 -11.68 7.96
C ARG A 180 12.81 -11.30 6.93
N ARG A 181 12.77 -10.01 6.58
CA ARG A 181 11.91 -9.48 5.51
C ARG A 181 12.18 -10.17 4.18
N ALA A 182 11.17 -10.19 3.32
CA ALA A 182 11.41 -10.49 1.91
C ALA A 182 12.30 -9.40 1.30
N ALA A 183 13.24 -9.80 0.46
CA ALA A 183 14.04 -8.87 -0.33
C ALA A 183 13.43 -8.78 -1.73
N TRP A 184 13.13 -7.57 -2.20
CA TRP A 184 12.53 -7.33 -3.51
C TRP A 184 13.45 -6.49 -4.38
N HIS A 185 13.51 -6.85 -5.66
CA HIS A 185 14.20 -6.10 -6.70
C HIS A 185 13.31 -6.04 -7.94
N ILE A 186 13.36 -4.92 -8.65
CA ILE A 186 12.67 -4.73 -9.91
C ILE A 186 13.62 -4.04 -10.89
N GLU A 187 13.65 -4.56 -12.11
CA GLU A 187 14.39 -3.99 -13.22
C GLU A 187 13.51 -3.99 -14.49
N PRO A 188 13.66 -2.99 -15.37
CA PRO A 188 13.03 -3.04 -16.69
C PRO A 188 13.69 -4.14 -17.53
N LEU A 189 12.92 -4.81 -18.38
CA LEU A 189 13.48 -5.75 -19.35
C LEU A 189 14.35 -5.01 -20.38
N ALA A 190 15.39 -5.69 -20.86
CA ALA A 190 16.30 -5.14 -21.86
C ALA A 190 15.60 -4.84 -23.20
N ASP A 191 16.15 -3.88 -23.93
CA ASP A 191 15.72 -3.54 -25.29
C ASP A 191 15.75 -4.78 -26.20
N GLY A 192 14.70 -4.97 -27.00
CA GLY A 192 14.58 -6.12 -27.91
C GLY A 192 13.71 -7.27 -27.39
N ALA A 193 13.18 -7.19 -26.16
CA ALA A 193 12.17 -8.13 -25.65
C ALA A 193 10.77 -7.97 -26.28
N GLY A 194 10.61 -7.12 -27.31
CA GLY A 194 9.33 -6.84 -27.96
C GLY A 194 8.47 -5.78 -27.26
N PHE A 195 9.00 -5.10 -26.25
CA PHE A 195 8.33 -4.03 -25.50
C PHE A 195 8.97 -2.67 -25.76
N ALA A 196 8.30 -1.59 -25.36
CA ALA A 196 8.82 -0.23 -25.54
C ALA A 196 10.23 -0.13 -24.96
N ALA A 197 11.17 0.36 -25.78
CA ALA A 197 12.57 0.48 -25.40
C ALA A 197 12.73 1.29 -24.10
N ASN A 198 13.72 0.94 -23.29
CA ASN A 198 14.09 1.72 -22.12
C ASN A 198 14.88 2.95 -22.58
N PRO A 199 14.30 4.17 -22.60
CA PRO A 199 15.08 5.33 -22.93
C PRO A 199 16.13 5.48 -21.83
N THR A 200 17.39 5.20 -22.18
CA THR A 200 18.53 5.39 -21.31
C THR A 200 18.68 6.88 -21.05
N GLY A 201 18.03 7.37 -19.99
CA GLY A 201 18.08 8.78 -19.59
C GLY A 201 16.75 9.51 -19.72
N HIS A 202 15.78 9.18 -18.87
CA HIS A 202 14.73 10.14 -18.55
C HIS A 202 15.38 11.38 -17.94
N ARG A 203 15.41 12.47 -18.71
CA ARG A 203 15.89 13.77 -18.25
C ARG A 203 14.68 14.57 -17.82
N LEU A 204 14.60 14.82 -16.52
CA LEU A 204 13.56 15.65 -15.92
C LEU A 204 13.49 17.01 -16.65
N ASP A 205 12.30 17.36 -17.13
CA ASP A 205 12.02 18.69 -17.66
C ASP A 205 11.00 19.44 -16.81
N ALA A 206 10.76 20.70 -17.15
CA ALA A 206 9.87 21.56 -16.39
C ALA A 206 8.41 21.12 -16.45
N GLY A 207 7.95 20.53 -17.57
CA GLY A 207 6.58 20.06 -17.73
C GLY A 207 6.33 18.83 -16.87
N ASP A 208 7.22 17.83 -16.97
CA ASP A 208 7.17 16.60 -16.17
C ASP A 208 7.20 16.92 -14.67
N MET A 209 8.14 17.77 -14.22
CA MET A 209 8.21 18.13 -12.80
C MET A 209 6.98 18.91 -12.32
N SER A 210 6.42 19.81 -13.16
CA SER A 210 5.18 20.53 -12.81
C SER A 210 4.01 19.57 -12.63
N GLU A 211 3.87 18.59 -13.52
CA GLU A 211 2.80 17.60 -13.41
C GLU A 211 2.98 16.68 -12.19
N ARG A 212 4.21 16.26 -11.88
CA ARG A 212 4.49 15.47 -10.67
C ARG A 212 4.08 16.20 -9.39
N PHE A 213 4.38 17.50 -9.28
CA PHE A 213 3.94 18.29 -8.14
C PHE A 213 2.42 18.43 -8.07
N ARG A 214 1.75 18.68 -9.21
CA ARG A 214 0.27 18.77 -9.25
C ARG A 214 -0.39 17.44 -8.93
N ALA A 215 0.12 16.33 -9.46
CA ALA A 215 -0.36 14.99 -9.13
C ALA A 215 -0.19 14.68 -7.64
N ALA A 216 0.97 14.99 -7.05
CA ALA A 216 1.19 14.89 -5.61
C ALA A 216 0.20 15.76 -4.82
N ALA A 217 -0.03 17.02 -5.22
CA ALA A 217 -0.97 17.92 -4.57
C ALA A 217 -2.40 17.37 -4.59
N ARG A 218 -2.85 16.88 -5.76
CA ARG A 218 -4.16 16.22 -5.90
C ARG A 218 -4.25 14.96 -5.02
N TRP A 219 -3.19 14.16 -4.95
CA TRP A 219 -3.15 12.94 -4.11
C TRP A 219 -3.29 13.30 -2.63
N VAL A 220 -2.49 14.26 -2.17
CA VAL A 220 -2.46 14.74 -0.79
C VAL A 220 -3.83 15.30 -0.39
N ARG A 221 -4.44 16.17 -1.21
CA ARG A 221 -5.78 16.72 -0.93
C ARG A 221 -6.83 15.62 -0.84
N ARG A 222 -6.80 14.67 -1.77
CA ARG A 222 -7.78 13.58 -1.81
C ARG A 222 -7.67 12.68 -0.59
N HIS A 223 -6.47 12.26 -0.20
CA HIS A 223 -6.27 11.42 0.98
C HIS A 223 -6.48 12.20 2.29
N GLY A 224 -6.20 13.52 2.30
CA GLY A 224 -6.59 14.42 3.37
C GLY A 224 -8.11 14.51 3.57
N ALA A 225 -8.87 14.62 2.47
CA ALA A 225 -10.33 14.66 2.51
C ALA A 225 -10.95 13.30 2.87
N MET A 226 -10.29 12.21 2.49
CA MET A 226 -10.62 10.85 2.91
C MET A 226 -9.95 10.48 4.25
N PHE A 227 -9.60 11.46 5.10
CA PHE A 227 -9.04 11.13 6.41
C PHE A 227 -10.03 10.17 7.10
N PRO A 228 -9.52 9.19 7.87
CA PRO A 228 -10.40 8.15 8.36
C PRO A 228 -11.40 8.72 9.37
N SER A 229 -12.68 8.67 9.01
CA SER A 229 -13.78 8.79 9.95
C SER A 229 -14.45 7.43 10.04
N THR A 230 -14.47 6.85 11.23
CA THR A 230 -15.15 5.58 11.46
C THR A 230 -16.65 5.81 11.51
N SER A 231 -17.40 5.11 10.66
CA SER A 231 -18.87 5.09 10.69
C SER A 231 -19.42 3.96 11.56
N HIS A 232 -18.54 3.17 12.20
CA HIS A 232 -18.94 2.07 13.07
C HIS A 232 -19.55 2.59 14.36
N ALA A 233 -20.58 1.89 14.85
CA ALA A 233 -21.06 2.11 16.20
C ALA A 233 -19.92 1.83 17.19
N PRO A 234 -19.74 2.66 18.24
CA PRO A 234 -18.73 2.40 19.26
C PRO A 234 -18.89 1.00 19.85
N ASN A 235 -17.75 0.38 20.15
CA ASN A 235 -17.64 -0.93 20.78
C ASN A 235 -18.27 -2.07 19.96
N THR A 236 -18.20 -1.97 18.62
CA THR A 236 -18.66 -3.00 17.69
C THR A 236 -17.62 -3.32 16.62
N VAL A 237 -17.64 -4.55 16.11
CA VAL A 237 -16.84 -5.00 14.97
C VAL A 237 -17.80 -5.53 13.92
N ALA A 238 -17.65 -5.05 12.68
CA ALA A 238 -18.46 -5.52 11.56
C ALA A 238 -18.05 -6.94 11.13
N GLU A 239 -18.98 -7.62 10.46
CA GLU A 239 -18.70 -8.92 9.83
C GLU A 239 -17.58 -8.79 8.78
N PRO A 240 -16.73 -9.83 8.63
CA PRO A 240 -15.63 -9.81 7.68
C PRO A 240 -16.14 -9.78 6.23
N TYR A 241 -15.49 -8.98 5.39
CA TYR A 241 -15.80 -8.85 3.97
C TYR A 241 -14.55 -9.11 3.10
N PRO A 242 -14.69 -9.87 1.99
CA PRO A 242 -13.60 -10.06 1.04
C PRO A 242 -13.34 -8.78 0.24
N VAL A 243 -12.12 -8.62 -0.27
CA VAL A 243 -11.79 -7.48 -1.13
C VAL A 243 -12.37 -7.67 -2.53
N PRO A 244 -13.22 -6.75 -3.03
CA PRO A 244 -13.67 -6.77 -4.42
C PRO A 244 -12.52 -6.41 -5.38
N THR A 245 -12.62 -6.87 -6.63
CA THR A 245 -11.64 -6.57 -7.68
C THR A 245 -11.60 -5.08 -8.05
N VAL A 246 -12.77 -4.43 -8.03
CA VAL A 246 -12.89 -2.97 -8.01
C VAL A 246 -12.70 -2.53 -6.57
N THR A 247 -11.56 -1.92 -6.29
CA THR A 247 -11.16 -1.53 -4.94
C THR A 247 -10.84 -0.05 -4.88
N ARG A 248 -10.67 0.52 -3.70
CA ARG A 248 -10.11 1.88 -3.55
C ARG A 248 -8.79 1.78 -2.81
N GLY A 249 -7.79 2.48 -3.33
CA GLY A 249 -6.43 2.43 -2.82
C GLY A 249 -5.80 1.05 -3.01
N TRP A 250 -4.89 0.69 -2.09
CA TRP A 250 -4.05 -0.51 -2.20
C TRP A 250 -4.53 -1.63 -1.26
N ALA A 251 -5.77 -2.08 -1.43
CA ALA A 251 -6.26 -3.26 -0.70
C ALA A 251 -5.68 -4.56 -1.28
N ALA A 252 -5.41 -5.55 -0.43
CA ALA A 252 -4.92 -6.86 -0.87
C ALA A 252 -6.09 -7.71 -1.42
N GLY A 253 -6.07 -8.06 -2.71
CA GLY A 253 -7.20 -8.76 -3.36
C GLY A 253 -7.55 -10.13 -2.78
N ASP A 254 -6.65 -10.75 -2.04
CA ASP A 254 -6.80 -12.05 -1.40
C ASP A 254 -6.94 -11.96 0.13
N ALA A 255 -7.12 -10.75 0.68
CA ALA A 255 -7.44 -10.55 2.08
C ALA A 255 -8.95 -10.51 2.33
N CYS A 256 -9.31 -10.77 3.58
CA CYS A 256 -10.64 -10.54 4.13
C CYS A 256 -10.49 -9.59 5.31
N TYR A 257 -11.23 -8.49 5.32
CA TYR A 257 -11.12 -7.44 6.33
C TYR A 257 -12.36 -7.39 7.21
N ALA A 258 -12.15 -7.09 8.49
CA ALA A 258 -13.19 -6.66 9.42
C ALA A 258 -12.67 -5.43 10.14
N SER A 259 -13.56 -4.47 10.42
CA SER A 259 -13.21 -3.26 11.17
C SER A 259 -14.36 -2.84 12.07
N GLY A 260 -14.02 -2.03 13.06
CA GLY A 260 -14.92 -1.61 14.13
C GLY A 260 -14.47 -0.29 14.75
N ALA A 261 -15.20 0.15 15.76
CA ALA A 261 -14.81 1.28 16.60
C ALA A 261 -14.85 0.86 18.06
N PHE A 262 -14.06 1.53 18.90
CA PHE A 262 -14.12 1.40 20.35
C PHE A 262 -14.10 2.79 20.99
N ASP A 263 -14.79 2.90 22.12
CA ASP A 263 -14.80 4.07 23.00
C ASP A 263 -14.95 3.53 24.42
N LEU A 264 -13.86 3.58 25.18
CA LEU A 264 -13.70 2.88 26.45
C LEU A 264 -13.13 3.85 27.49
N ALA A 265 -13.70 3.84 28.69
CA ALA A 265 -13.06 4.46 29.85
C ALA A 265 -11.82 3.66 30.31
N GLU A 266 -10.96 4.27 31.13
CA GLU A 266 -9.72 3.65 31.65
C GLU A 266 -9.94 2.29 32.35
N ASN A 267 -11.15 2.05 32.86
CA ASN A 267 -11.52 0.83 33.58
C ASN A 267 -12.43 -0.11 32.77
N GLU A 268 -12.59 0.12 31.47
CA GLU A 268 -13.38 -0.71 30.56
C GLU A 268 -12.49 -1.53 29.63
N ALA A 269 -13.06 -2.62 29.12
CA ALA A 269 -12.41 -3.46 28.12
C ALA A 269 -13.43 -3.88 27.07
N LEU A 270 -13.04 -3.79 25.79
CA LEU A 270 -13.78 -4.40 24.70
C LEU A 270 -13.30 -5.85 24.53
N VAL A 271 -14.18 -6.81 24.79
CA VAL A 271 -13.87 -8.24 24.65
C VAL A 271 -14.39 -8.73 23.30
N ILE A 272 -13.46 -9.02 22.39
CA ILE A 272 -13.76 -9.63 21.09
C ILE A 272 -13.59 -11.15 21.21
N ARG A 273 -14.67 -11.89 20.93
CA ARG A 273 -14.66 -13.37 20.95
C ARG A 273 -14.95 -13.91 19.57
N GLY A 274 -14.16 -14.89 19.16
CA GLY A 274 -14.32 -15.56 17.88
C GLY A 274 -13.47 -16.81 17.79
N ARG A 275 -13.47 -17.41 16.59
CA ARG A 275 -12.58 -18.52 16.23
C ARG A 275 -11.57 -18.03 15.21
N SER A 276 -10.32 -18.49 15.35
CA SER A 276 -9.30 -18.28 14.33
C SER A 276 -9.81 -18.75 12.96
N PRO A 277 -9.71 -17.94 11.90
CA PRO A 277 -10.03 -18.40 10.54
C PRO A 277 -8.99 -19.43 10.08
N GLU A 278 -9.37 -20.27 9.12
CA GLU A 278 -8.42 -21.12 8.39
C GLU A 278 -7.68 -20.25 7.35
N SER A 279 -6.55 -19.68 7.75
CA SER A 279 -5.72 -18.84 6.88
C SER A 279 -4.22 -19.08 7.12
N VAL A 280 -3.40 -18.58 6.19
CA VAL A 280 -1.93 -18.59 6.34
C VAL A 280 -1.46 -17.56 7.37
N PHE A 281 -2.23 -16.48 7.54
CA PHE A 281 -1.97 -15.40 8.47
C PHE A 281 -3.30 -14.71 8.82
N TRP A 282 -3.45 -14.28 10.08
CA TRP A 282 -4.47 -13.33 10.50
C TRP A 282 -3.98 -12.58 11.73
N ASN A 283 -4.48 -11.36 11.94
CA ASN A 283 -4.21 -10.60 13.15
C ASN A 283 -5.34 -9.62 13.45
N VAL A 284 -5.25 -8.96 14.61
CA VAL A 284 -6.12 -7.85 14.99
C VAL A 284 -5.24 -6.67 15.41
N CYS A 285 -5.50 -5.52 14.81
CA CYS A 285 -4.74 -4.30 15.02
C CYS A 285 -5.61 -3.27 15.72
N LEU A 286 -5.02 -2.56 16.68
CA LEU A 286 -5.64 -1.40 17.31
C LEU A 286 -5.09 -0.14 16.66
N TRP A 287 -6.02 0.64 16.13
CA TRP A 287 -5.71 1.87 15.42
C TRP A 287 -6.17 3.09 16.21
N ASN A 288 -5.40 4.18 16.08
CA ASN A 288 -5.87 5.50 16.46
C ASN A 288 -6.88 6.04 15.41
N PRO A 289 -7.47 7.24 15.61
CA PRO A 289 -8.42 7.82 14.66
C PRO A 289 -7.88 8.00 13.22
N PHE A 290 -6.56 7.99 13.02
CA PHE A 290 -5.92 8.10 11.72
C PHE A 290 -5.58 6.74 11.08
N LEU A 291 -6.20 5.66 11.59
CA LEU A 291 -5.94 4.27 11.20
C LEU A 291 -4.45 3.91 11.26
N SER A 292 -3.72 4.49 12.22
CA SER A 292 -2.32 4.19 12.47
C SER A 292 -2.21 3.26 13.68
N THR A 293 -1.49 2.16 13.50
CA THR A 293 -1.35 1.13 14.53
C THR A 293 -0.59 1.62 15.75
N GLN A 294 -1.23 1.46 16.92
CA GLN A 294 -0.66 1.73 18.24
C GLN A 294 -0.25 0.42 18.94
N HIS A 295 -1.12 -0.60 18.85
CA HIS A 295 -0.94 -1.91 19.47
C HIS A 295 -1.46 -3.02 18.55
N ARG A 296 -1.01 -4.26 18.78
CA ARG A 296 -1.39 -5.41 17.95
C ARG A 296 -1.45 -6.70 18.75
N HIS A 297 -2.39 -7.57 18.36
CA HIS A 297 -2.41 -8.97 18.75
C HIS A 297 -2.19 -9.84 17.53
N ARG A 298 -1.33 -10.86 17.68
CA ARG A 298 -0.84 -11.67 16.58
C ARG A 298 -1.20 -13.14 16.81
N CYS A 299 -1.65 -13.80 15.74
CA CYS A 299 -1.78 -15.24 15.71
C CYS A 299 -1.26 -15.82 14.38
N THR A 300 -0.74 -17.04 14.42
CA THR A 300 -0.27 -17.80 13.25
C THR A 300 -0.97 -19.15 13.16
N LYS A 301 -0.82 -19.84 12.02
CA LYS A 301 -1.42 -21.16 11.82
C LYS A 301 -0.96 -22.14 12.91
N GLY A 302 -1.87 -22.55 13.79
CA GLY A 302 -1.60 -23.48 14.90
C GLY A 302 -1.94 -22.94 16.30
N ASP A 303 -2.30 -21.66 16.42
CA ASP A 303 -2.73 -21.08 17.70
C ASP A 303 -4.09 -21.62 18.17
N PRO A 304 -4.36 -21.66 19.49
CA PRO A 304 -5.58 -22.25 20.03
C PRO A 304 -6.85 -21.58 19.48
N PRO A 305 -7.95 -22.35 19.32
CA PRO A 305 -9.14 -21.92 18.57
C PRO A 305 -9.96 -20.80 19.21
N GLN A 306 -9.63 -20.37 20.43
CA GLN A 306 -10.27 -19.27 21.14
C GLN A 306 -9.22 -18.21 21.47
N VAL A 307 -9.43 -17.01 20.95
CA VAL A 307 -8.61 -15.84 21.28
C VAL A 307 -9.51 -14.87 22.02
N ASP A 308 -9.27 -14.70 23.31
CA ASP A 308 -9.85 -13.61 24.10
C ASP A 308 -8.91 -12.40 23.96
N LEU A 309 -9.26 -11.47 23.08
CA LEU A 309 -8.55 -10.20 22.97
C LEU A 309 -9.19 -9.22 23.94
N ALA A 310 -8.52 -8.98 25.06
CA ALA A 310 -8.82 -7.88 25.97
C ALA A 310 -7.93 -6.70 25.60
N THR A 311 -8.51 -5.67 24.99
CA THR A 311 -7.83 -4.38 24.90
C THR A 311 -8.20 -3.58 26.13
N VAL A 312 -7.20 -3.20 26.93
CA VAL A 312 -7.34 -2.31 28.08
C VAL A 312 -6.95 -0.91 27.60
N ALA A 313 -7.79 0.08 27.91
CA ALA A 313 -7.50 1.49 27.66
C ALA A 313 -6.28 1.98 28.47
#